data_AF-A0A9J6GY28-F1
#
_entry.id   AF-A0A9J6GY28-F1
#
_cell.length_a   1.000
_cell.length_b   1.000
_cell.length_c   1.000
_cell.angle_alpha   90.00
_cell.angle_beta   90.00
_cell.angle_gamma   90.00
#
_symmetry.space_group_name_H-M   'P 1'
#
loop_
_entity.id
_entity.type
_entity.pdbx_description
1 polymer ?
#
loop_
_entity_poly.entity_id
_entity_poly.type
_entity_poly.pdbx_seq_one_letter_code
_entity_poly.pdbx_strand_id
1 'polypeptide(L)'
;MCKKYGAILCEGPSDPSRSINPLYCGHGASTFYLVYSRRFGYCPVPKAATSSLKTLLLKAEGINGPGGNADRIFAAFYRQFPRVHPSADLATQLGYEYTKLIVVRHPFDRLVSAYVDKIRTTHPLIRVAKKIYKGGFIYNGPNGTLTFSDNVEFILRQPVEKWDQHWAPFTALCRPCSMR
;
A
#
# COMPACT_ATOMS: atom_id res chain seq x y z
N MET A 1 -2.35 1.92 29.64
CA MET A 1 -1.00 1.32 29.72
C MET A 1 -0.74 0.49 28.47
N CYS A 2 -0.05 1.06 27.47
CA CYS A 2 0.51 0.31 26.33
C CYS A 2 2.04 0.34 26.45
N LYS A 3 2.57 -0.54 27.29
CA LYS A 3 3.99 -0.90 27.29
C LYS A 3 4.03 -2.38 26.91
N LYS A 4 4.42 -2.75 25.68
CA LYS A 4 4.94 -4.11 25.53
C LYS A 4 5.95 -4.42 24.45
N TYR A 5 6.07 -3.72 23.33
CA TYR A 5 7.11 -4.12 22.36
C TYR A 5 7.73 -2.89 21.67
N GLY A 6 9.03 -2.66 21.92
CA GLY A 6 9.82 -1.54 21.41
C GLY A 6 10.21 -1.67 19.95
N ALA A 7 9.24 -1.97 19.08
CA ALA A 7 9.41 -1.80 17.64
C ALA A 7 9.29 -0.32 17.30
N ILE A 8 10.04 0.17 16.30
CA ILE A 8 9.83 1.51 15.74
C ILE A 8 8.50 1.47 14.98
N LEU A 9 7.40 1.67 15.73
CA LEU A 9 6.04 1.72 15.25
C LEU A 9 5.83 3.09 14.60
N CYS A 10 5.34 3.09 13.36
CA CYS A 10 5.00 4.34 12.68
C CYS A 10 3.61 4.80 13.15
N GLU A 11 3.56 5.82 14.01
CA GLU A 11 2.32 6.52 14.38
C GLU A 11 1.83 7.41 13.22
N GLY A 12 0.51 7.58 13.08
CA GLY A 12 -0.11 8.36 12.00
C GLY A 12 0.06 9.89 12.15
N PRO A 13 -0.27 10.70 11.13
CA PRO A 13 0.08 12.11 11.10
C PRO A 13 -0.86 12.99 11.94
N SER A 14 -0.27 13.80 12.81
CA SER A 14 -0.80 15.08 13.27
C SER A 14 0.31 16.13 13.10
N ASP A 15 0.28 16.90 12.01
CA ASP A 15 1.27 17.95 11.68
C ASP A 15 0.78 19.32 12.20
N PRO A 16 1.66 20.28 12.58
CA PRO A 16 1.84 21.43 11.68
C PRO A 16 3.18 22.22 11.78
N SER A 17 4.34 21.63 12.10
CA SER A 17 5.62 22.40 12.08
C SER A 17 6.89 21.54 12.04
N ARG A 18 7.12 20.91 10.88
CA ARG A 18 8.38 20.32 10.41
C ARG A 18 9.64 20.52 11.29
N SER A 19 10.01 19.46 12.01
CA SER A 19 11.35 18.89 12.01
C SER A 19 11.23 17.43 11.53
N ILE A 20 12.11 17.00 10.62
CA ILE A 20 12.03 15.66 10.01
C ILE A 20 12.45 14.64 11.07
N ASN A 21 11.46 14.09 11.79
CA ASN A 21 11.65 13.00 12.74
C ASN A 21 11.90 11.68 12.00
N PRO A 22 12.82 10.82 12.47
CA PRO A 22 13.09 9.48 11.91
C PRO A 22 11.90 8.49 12.01
N LEU A 23 10.74 8.98 12.47
CA LEU A 23 9.47 8.29 12.66
C LEU A 23 8.45 8.51 11.52
N TYR A 24 8.79 9.30 10.49
CA TYR A 24 7.92 9.52 9.34
C TYR A 24 8.03 8.36 8.34
N CYS A 25 7.19 7.33 8.50
CA CYS A 25 6.92 6.39 7.40
C CYS A 25 6.07 7.10 6.32
N GLY A 26 6.71 7.88 5.44
CA GLY A 26 6.07 8.47 4.27
C GLY A 26 5.34 7.42 3.40
N HIS A 27 4.44 7.88 2.53
CA HIS A 27 3.69 7.03 1.59
C HIS A 27 4.58 6.30 0.54
N GLY A 28 5.91 6.41 0.65
CA GLY A 28 6.90 5.77 -0.23
C GLY A 28 7.93 4.86 0.47
N ALA A 29 7.85 4.64 1.79
CA ALA A 29 8.74 3.70 2.48
C ALA A 29 8.16 2.29 2.46
N SER A 30 9.02 1.28 2.24
CA SER A 30 8.59 -0.13 2.30
C SER A 30 7.88 -0.40 3.62
N THR A 31 6.73 -1.05 3.57
CA THR A 31 5.87 -1.10 4.75
C THR A 31 5.41 -2.50 5.03
N PHE A 32 5.88 -3.07 6.13
CA PHE A 32 5.39 -4.34 6.63
C PHE A 32 4.43 -4.12 7.79
N TYR A 33 3.43 -4.97 7.85
CA TYR A 33 2.46 -5.06 8.93
C TYR A 33 2.65 -6.37 9.66
N LEU A 34 2.83 -6.31 10.97
CA LEU A 34 3.12 -7.50 11.78
C LEU A 34 1.86 -8.22 12.22
N VAL A 35 1.85 -9.53 12.03
CA VAL A 35 0.86 -10.45 12.60
C VAL A 35 1.55 -11.26 13.68
N TYR A 36 1.62 -10.67 14.87
CA TYR A 36 2.41 -11.18 16.00
C TYR A 36 2.08 -12.63 16.38
N SER A 37 0.79 -12.96 16.43
CA SER A 37 0.28 -14.30 16.77
C SER A 37 0.83 -15.42 15.86
N ARG A 38 1.26 -15.07 14.64
CA ARG A 38 1.70 -16.00 13.60
C ARG A 38 3.14 -15.77 13.15
N ARG A 39 3.85 -14.83 13.78
CA ARG A 39 5.26 -14.50 13.51
C ARG A 39 5.55 -14.24 12.02
N PHE A 40 4.66 -13.52 11.33
CA PHE A 40 4.95 -13.05 9.98
C PHE A 40 4.69 -11.56 9.80
N GLY A 41 5.46 -10.94 8.91
CA GLY A 41 5.26 -9.59 8.42
C GLY A 41 4.72 -9.61 7.00
N TYR A 42 3.65 -8.87 6.74
CA TYR A 42 3.04 -8.78 5.42
C TYR A 42 3.19 -7.38 4.82
N CYS A 43 3.74 -7.30 3.61
CA CYS A 43 3.79 -6.05 2.85
C CYS A 43 2.71 -6.05 1.75
N PRO A 44 1.68 -5.19 1.84
CA PRO A 44 0.59 -5.16 0.87
C PRO A 44 1.02 -4.52 -0.44
N VAL A 45 0.95 -5.27 -1.53
CA VAL A 45 1.13 -4.77 -2.90
C VAL A 45 -0.24 -4.58 -3.55
N PRO A 46 -0.66 -3.33 -3.85
CA PRO A 46 -1.94 -3.08 -4.49
C PRO A 46 -2.08 -3.86 -5.80
N LYS A 47 -3.29 -4.36 -6.06
CA LYS A 47 -3.65 -5.16 -7.25
C LYS A 47 -2.99 -6.55 -7.35
N ALA A 48 -2.35 -7.01 -6.27
CA ALA A 48 -1.88 -8.38 -6.09
C ALA A 48 -2.66 -9.10 -4.96
N ALA A 49 -3.99 -9.18 -5.09
CA ALA A 49 -4.89 -9.83 -4.12
C ALA A 49 -4.88 -9.26 -2.68
N THR A 50 -4.40 -8.01 -2.51
CA THR A 50 -4.26 -7.38 -1.18
C THR A 50 -5.56 -7.41 -0.35
N SER A 51 -6.72 -7.10 -0.94
CA SER A 51 -8.00 -7.11 -0.20
C SER A 51 -8.33 -8.48 0.36
N SER A 52 -8.20 -9.52 -0.48
CA SER A 52 -8.46 -10.91 -0.09
C SER A 52 -7.52 -11.37 1.01
N LEU A 53 -6.23 -11.07 0.89
CA LEU A 53 -5.24 -11.44 1.90
C LEU A 53 -5.49 -10.69 3.21
N LYS A 54 -5.79 -9.39 3.19
CA LYS A 54 -6.17 -8.64 4.40
C LYS A 54 -7.39 -9.25 5.09
N THR A 55 -8.42 -9.64 4.33
CA THR A 55 -9.59 -10.34 4.87
C THR A 55 -9.23 -11.67 5.51
N LEU A 56 -8.39 -12.47 4.84
CA LEU A 56 -7.93 -13.75 5.39
C LEU A 56 -7.18 -13.55 6.71
N LEU A 57 -6.27 -12.57 6.76
CA LEU A 57 -5.48 -12.28 7.96
C LEU A 57 -6.33 -11.78 9.12
N LEU A 58 -7.32 -10.91 8.86
CA LEU A 58 -8.28 -10.49 9.88
C LEU A 58 -9.08 -11.68 10.42
N LYS A 59 -9.59 -12.54 9.54
CA LYS A 59 -10.32 -13.75 9.95
C LYS A 59 -9.44 -14.70 10.76
N ALA A 60 -8.17 -14.83 10.39
CA ALA A 60 -7.20 -15.65 11.10
C ALA A 60 -6.94 -15.13 12.54
N GLU A 61 -7.18 -13.85 12.82
CA GLU A 61 -7.15 -13.28 14.17
C GLU A 61 -8.51 -13.28 14.87
N GLY A 62 -9.50 -14.01 14.33
CA GLY A 62 -10.86 -14.05 14.88
C GLY A 62 -11.67 -12.77 14.64
N ILE A 63 -11.19 -11.86 13.78
CA ILE A 63 -11.89 -10.63 13.46
C ILE A 63 -12.81 -10.90 12.28
N ASN A 64 -14.11 -10.90 12.55
CA ASN A 64 -15.13 -10.98 11.52
C ASN A 64 -14.95 -9.80 10.56
N GLY A 65 -14.49 -10.11 9.34
CA GLY A 65 -14.22 -9.11 8.31
C GLY A 65 -15.47 -8.28 8.01
N PRO A 66 -15.36 -6.96 7.76
CA PRO A 66 -16.49 -6.04 7.73
C PRO A 66 -17.43 -6.13 6.50
N GLY A 67 -17.69 -7.34 5.99
CA GLY A 67 -18.68 -7.62 4.95
C GLY A 67 -18.34 -7.02 3.60
N GLY A 68 -17.39 -7.61 2.86
CA GLY A 68 -17.09 -7.33 1.44
C GLY A 68 -16.58 -5.92 1.07
N ASN A 69 -16.80 -4.91 1.92
CA ASN A 69 -16.41 -3.53 1.67
C ASN A 69 -14.89 -3.35 1.86
N ALA A 70 -14.20 -2.97 0.78
CA ALA A 70 -12.75 -2.83 0.75
C ALA A 70 -12.23 -1.78 1.74
N ASP A 71 -12.87 -0.62 1.86
CA ASP A 71 -12.41 0.46 2.75
C ASP A 71 -12.47 0.03 4.21
N ARG A 72 -13.54 -0.64 4.61
CA ARG A 72 -13.68 -1.18 5.96
C ARG A 72 -12.63 -2.27 6.24
N ILE A 73 -12.37 -3.15 5.27
CA ILE A 73 -11.32 -4.19 5.39
C ILE A 73 -9.96 -3.53 5.62
N PHE A 74 -9.65 -2.48 4.87
CA PHE A 74 -8.36 -1.80 4.96
C PHE A 74 -8.21 -1.08 6.30
N ALA A 75 -9.24 -0.36 6.75
CA ALA A 75 -9.24 0.31 8.04
C ALA A 75 -9.10 -0.69 9.20
N ALA A 76 -9.83 -1.81 9.16
CA ALA A 76 -9.71 -2.86 10.17
C ALA A 76 -8.31 -3.48 10.19
N PHE A 77 -7.74 -3.77 9.01
CA PHE A 77 -6.40 -4.32 8.88
C PHE A 77 -5.34 -3.38 9.47
N TYR A 78 -5.35 -2.10 9.11
CA TYR A 78 -4.36 -1.13 9.61
C TYR A 78 -4.50 -0.83 11.10
N ARG A 79 -5.71 -0.95 11.66
CA ARG A 79 -5.92 -0.85 13.10
C ARG A 79 -5.41 -2.09 13.84
N GLN A 80 -5.58 -3.27 13.25
CA GLN A 80 -5.23 -4.53 13.89
C GLN A 80 -3.73 -4.81 13.87
N PHE A 81 -3.07 -4.53 12.74
CA PHE A 81 -1.70 -4.94 12.52
C PHE A 81 -0.79 -3.72 12.56
N PRO A 82 0.20 -3.67 13.47
CA PRO A 82 1.11 -2.54 13.56
C PRO A 82 2.01 -2.47 12.34
N ARG A 83 2.22 -1.23 11.88
CA ARG A 83 3.15 -0.88 10.82
C ARG A 83 4.58 -0.86 11.38
N VAL A 84 5.51 -1.45 10.64
CA VAL A 84 6.93 -1.46 11.00
C VAL A 84 7.77 -0.77 9.95
N HIS A 85 8.76 -0.01 10.43
CA HIS A 85 9.75 0.65 9.59
C HIS A 85 10.75 -0.37 9.00
N PRO A 86 11.18 -0.23 7.72
CA PRO A 86 12.12 -1.16 7.08
C PRO A 86 13.44 -1.37 7.81
N SER A 87 13.90 -0.38 8.57
CA SER A 87 15.17 -0.46 9.32
C SER A 87 15.01 -1.09 10.71
N ALA A 88 13.82 -1.54 11.09
CA ALA A 88 13.64 -2.25 12.35
C ALA A 88 14.38 -3.58 12.29
N ASP A 89 15.16 -3.84 13.34
CA ASP A 89 15.75 -5.16 13.63
C ASP A 89 14.76 -5.92 14.50
N LEU A 90 13.76 -6.50 13.83
CA LEU A 90 12.64 -7.14 14.50
C LEU A 90 13.05 -8.45 15.15
N ALA A 91 14.01 -9.18 14.57
CA ALA A 91 14.52 -10.42 15.16
C ALA A 91 15.11 -10.14 16.56
N THR A 92 15.96 -9.13 16.67
CA THR A 92 16.53 -8.71 17.97
C THR A 92 15.47 -8.12 18.90
N GLN A 93 14.55 -7.29 18.39
CA GLN A 93 13.54 -6.61 19.22
C GLN A 93 12.46 -7.54 19.76
N LEU A 94 12.07 -8.56 18.98
CA LEU A 94 11.02 -9.51 19.34
C LEU A 94 11.56 -10.80 19.93
N GLY A 95 12.87 -11.06 19.78
CA GLY A 95 13.53 -12.27 20.28
C GLY A 95 13.22 -13.53 19.48
N TYR A 96 12.72 -13.40 18.24
CA TYR A 96 12.45 -14.52 17.35
C TYR A 96 12.46 -14.10 15.87
N GLU A 97 12.77 -15.06 15.00
CA GLU A 97 12.68 -14.92 13.55
C GLU A 97 11.23 -14.83 13.07
N TYR A 98 10.98 -13.97 12.09
CA TYR A 98 9.66 -13.77 11.49
C TYR A 98 9.69 -14.06 9.99
N THR A 99 8.61 -14.66 9.50
CA THR A 99 8.44 -14.92 8.07
C THR A 99 8.03 -13.64 7.36
N LYS A 100 8.72 -13.28 6.28
CA LYS A 100 8.39 -12.09 5.47
C LYS A 100 7.55 -12.52 4.27
N LEU A 101 6.31 -12.07 4.20
CA LEU A 101 5.37 -12.41 3.13
C LEU A 101 5.16 -11.21 2.20
N ILE A 102 5.36 -11.46 0.91
CA ILE A 102 4.95 -10.58 -0.18
C ILE A 102 4.19 -11.42 -1.21
N VAL A 103 3.06 -10.91 -1.67
CA VAL A 103 2.34 -11.46 -2.82
C VAL A 103 2.48 -10.48 -3.96
N VAL A 104 3.06 -10.95 -5.06
CA VAL A 104 3.26 -10.16 -6.27
C VAL A 104 2.37 -10.68 -7.40
N ARG A 105 2.19 -9.85 -8.42
CA ARG A 105 1.48 -10.19 -9.65
C ARG A 105 2.34 -9.76 -10.83
N HIS A 106 2.15 -10.42 -11.97
CA HIS A 106 2.77 -10.03 -13.24
C HIS A 106 2.60 -8.50 -13.47
N PRO A 107 3.67 -7.75 -13.79
CA PRO A 107 3.63 -6.29 -13.82
C PRO A 107 2.55 -5.72 -14.74
N PHE A 108 2.40 -6.28 -15.95
CA PHE A 108 1.41 -5.83 -16.92
C PHE A 108 -0.02 -6.04 -16.43
N ASP A 109 -0.35 -7.22 -15.89
CA ASP A 109 -1.67 -7.50 -15.35
C ASP A 109 -2.02 -6.57 -14.18
N ARG A 110 -1.01 -6.25 -13.36
CA ARG A 110 -1.16 -5.34 -12.24
C ARG A 110 -1.47 -3.92 -12.72
N LEU A 111 -0.77 -3.44 -13.75
CA LEU A 111 -1.04 -2.15 -14.39
C LEU A 111 -2.45 -2.10 -15.00
N VAL A 112 -2.87 -3.14 -15.74
CA VAL A 112 -4.22 -3.22 -16.30
C VAL A 112 -5.27 -3.23 -15.19
N SER A 113 -5.04 -4.00 -14.11
CA SER A 113 -5.95 -4.03 -12.96
C SER A 113 -6.04 -2.67 -12.25
N ALA A 114 -4.94 -1.94 -12.15
CA ALA A 114 -4.91 -0.57 -11.61
C ALA A 114 -5.68 0.39 -12.49
N TYR A 115 -5.44 0.36 -13.81
CA TYR A 115 -6.15 1.18 -14.79
C TYR A 115 -7.66 0.95 -14.74
N VAL A 116 -8.09 -0.32 -14.78
CA VAL A 116 -9.52 -0.65 -14.74
C VAL A 116 -10.17 -0.11 -13.47
N ASP A 117 -9.58 -0.37 -12.31
CA ASP A 117 -10.15 0.03 -11.02
C ASP A 117 -10.15 1.55 -10.81
N LYS A 118 -9.01 2.20 -11.05
CA LYS A 118 -8.80 3.60 -10.67
C LYS A 118 -9.21 4.59 -11.74
N ILE A 119 -9.15 4.19 -13.00
CA ILE A 119 -9.36 5.10 -14.12
C ILE A 119 -10.67 4.75 -14.83
N ARG A 120 -10.82 3.51 -15.30
CA ARG A 120 -11.96 3.10 -16.13
C ARG A 120 -13.27 2.96 -15.35
N THR A 121 -13.26 2.38 -14.16
CA THR A 121 -14.49 2.19 -13.36
C THR A 121 -14.86 3.46 -12.59
N THR A 122 -13.89 4.33 -12.32
CA THR A 122 -14.11 5.62 -11.63
C THR A 122 -14.55 6.74 -12.60
N HIS A 123 -14.83 6.40 -13.87
CA HIS A 123 -15.06 7.32 -14.98
C HIS A 123 -16.18 8.38 -14.81
N PRO A 124 -17.26 8.17 -14.03
CA PRO A 124 -18.21 9.24 -13.77
C PRO A 124 -17.60 10.40 -12.95
N LEU A 125 -16.48 10.14 -12.25
CA LEU A 125 -15.77 11.11 -11.44
C LEU A 125 -14.47 11.54 -12.13
N ILE A 126 -14.61 12.29 -13.23
CA ILE A 126 -13.54 13.08 -13.87
C ILE A 126 -12.66 13.82 -12.83
N ARG A 127 -13.20 14.13 -11.64
CA ARG A 127 -12.48 14.71 -10.49
C ARG A 127 -11.32 13.87 -9.95
N VAL A 128 -11.43 12.55 -9.89
CA VAL A 128 -10.38 11.67 -9.34
C VAL A 128 -9.22 11.58 -10.33
N ALA A 129 -9.52 11.35 -11.61
CA ALA A 129 -8.52 11.43 -12.68
C ALA A 129 -7.88 12.82 -12.72
N LYS A 130 -8.64 13.93 -12.69
CA LYS A 130 -8.07 15.28 -12.65
C LYS A 130 -7.18 15.54 -11.42
N LYS A 131 -7.48 14.96 -10.27
CA LYS A 131 -6.65 15.05 -9.06
C LYS A 131 -5.36 14.23 -9.18
N ILE A 132 -5.43 13.04 -9.77
CA ILE A 132 -4.28 12.15 -10.02
C ILE A 132 -3.36 12.76 -11.10
N TYR A 133 -3.94 13.25 -12.19
CA TYR A 133 -3.22 13.75 -13.37
C TYR A 133 -2.99 15.27 -13.37
N LYS A 134 -3.42 15.98 -12.32
CA LYS A 134 -3.34 17.45 -12.17
C LYS A 134 -3.73 18.25 -13.42
N GLY A 135 -4.73 17.76 -14.18
CA GLY A 135 -5.26 18.42 -15.38
C GLY A 135 -4.35 18.41 -16.62
N GLY A 136 -3.23 17.68 -16.62
CA GLY A 136 -2.23 17.72 -17.70
C GLY A 136 -2.45 16.74 -18.87
N PHE A 137 -3.66 16.22 -19.10
CA PHE A 137 -3.90 15.20 -20.12
C PHE A 137 -4.98 15.57 -21.14
N ILE A 138 -4.70 15.22 -22.39
CA ILE A 138 -5.66 15.22 -23.50
C ILE A 138 -6.34 13.85 -23.48
N TYR A 139 -7.68 13.86 -23.51
CA TYR A 139 -8.49 12.65 -23.41
C TYR A 139 -8.74 12.07 -24.80
N ASN A 140 -7.87 11.15 -25.24
CA ASN A 140 -7.87 10.62 -26.60
C ASN A 140 -8.86 9.45 -26.82
N GLY A 141 -9.47 8.93 -25.75
CA GLY A 141 -10.43 7.83 -25.83
C GLY A 141 -11.85 8.28 -26.22
N PRO A 142 -12.73 7.33 -26.59
CA PRO A 142 -14.13 7.61 -26.88
C PRO A 142 -14.79 8.41 -25.74
N ASN A 143 -15.58 9.43 -26.05
CA ASN A 143 -16.27 10.28 -25.07
C ASN A 143 -15.35 11.01 -24.07
N GLY A 144 -14.10 11.32 -24.46
CA GLY A 144 -13.14 11.97 -23.57
C GLY A 144 -12.68 11.06 -22.43
N THR A 145 -12.61 9.76 -22.70
CA THR A 145 -12.07 8.77 -21.76
C THR A 145 -10.54 8.72 -21.81
N LEU A 146 -9.90 8.37 -20.70
CA LEU A 146 -8.46 8.12 -20.65
C LEU A 146 -8.21 6.64 -20.95
N THR A 147 -7.48 6.33 -22.03
CA THR A 147 -7.20 4.94 -22.43
C THR A 147 -6.11 4.31 -21.56
N PHE A 148 -5.92 2.99 -21.67
CA PHE A 148 -4.81 2.32 -21.00
C PHE A 148 -3.45 2.86 -21.48
N SER A 149 -3.32 3.11 -22.78
CA SER A 149 -2.09 3.66 -23.37
C SER A 149 -1.79 5.07 -22.82
N ASP A 150 -2.80 5.95 -22.79
CA ASP A 150 -2.66 7.29 -22.21
C ASP A 150 -2.23 7.21 -20.73
N ASN A 151 -2.77 6.24 -19.98
CA ASN A 151 -2.39 6.05 -18.58
C ASN A 151 -0.93 5.62 -18.44
N VAL A 152 -0.47 4.65 -19.23
CA VAL A 152 0.92 4.19 -19.21
C VAL A 152 1.86 5.32 -19.59
N GLU A 153 1.54 6.08 -20.64
CA GLU A 153 2.35 7.23 -21.05
C GLU A 153 2.45 8.27 -19.94
N PHE A 154 1.36 8.59 -19.23
CA PHE A 154 1.42 9.47 -18.06
C PHE A 154 2.39 8.97 -17.00
N ILE A 155 2.30 7.68 -16.66
CA ILE A 155 3.15 7.08 -15.62
C ILE A 155 4.62 7.23 -16.02
N LEU A 156 4.96 6.97 -17.28
CA LEU A 156 6.32 7.04 -17.80
C LEU A 156 6.87 8.48 -17.87
N ARG A 157 6.02 9.50 -18.00
CA ARG A 157 6.43 10.92 -17.95
C ARG A 157 6.82 11.40 -16.55
N GLN A 158 6.59 10.58 -15.52
CA GLN A 158 6.92 10.89 -14.13
C GLN A 158 8.12 10.08 -13.65
N PRO A 159 8.99 10.65 -12.80
CA PRO A 159 10.02 9.87 -12.13
C PRO A 159 9.38 8.84 -11.19
N VAL A 160 10.02 7.67 -11.02
CA VAL A 160 9.48 6.50 -10.31
C VAL A 160 9.08 6.83 -8.86
N GLU A 161 9.77 7.77 -8.23
CA GLU A 161 9.51 8.22 -6.86
C GLU A 161 8.15 8.91 -6.70
N LYS A 162 7.58 9.40 -7.81
CA LYS A 162 6.25 10.04 -7.84
C LYS A 162 5.14 9.08 -8.27
N TRP A 163 5.46 7.83 -8.61
CA TRP A 163 4.45 6.87 -9.04
C TRP A 163 3.53 6.53 -7.86
N ASP A 164 2.22 6.50 -8.13
CA ASP A 164 1.25 6.03 -7.14
C ASP A 164 1.47 4.53 -6.86
N GLN A 165 1.23 4.13 -5.61
CA GLN A 165 1.35 2.74 -5.16
C GLN A 165 0.58 1.71 -6.01
N HIS A 166 -0.47 2.11 -6.73
CA HIS A 166 -1.23 1.20 -7.58
C HIS A 166 -0.47 0.75 -8.83
N TRP A 167 0.48 1.56 -9.33
CA TRP A 167 1.31 1.24 -10.50
C TRP A 167 2.82 1.27 -10.24
N ALA A 168 3.28 1.79 -9.10
CA ALA A 168 4.67 1.69 -8.66
C ALA A 168 5.15 0.23 -8.62
N PRO A 169 6.36 -0.12 -9.10
CA PRO A 169 6.86 -1.50 -9.06
C PRO A 169 6.91 -2.02 -7.61
N PHE A 170 6.68 -3.32 -7.41
CA PHE A 170 6.66 -3.89 -6.06
C PHE A 170 7.99 -3.70 -5.32
N THR A 171 9.11 -3.62 -6.04
CA THR A 171 10.45 -3.34 -5.48
C THR A 171 10.59 -1.94 -4.89
N ALA A 172 9.76 -1.00 -5.33
CA ALA A 172 9.65 0.32 -4.71
C ALA A 172 8.76 0.29 -3.45
N LEU A 173 7.76 -0.60 -3.41
CA LEU A 173 6.78 -0.69 -2.32
C LEU A 173 7.18 -1.61 -1.19
N CYS A 174 7.92 -2.68 -1.47
CA CYS A 174 8.23 -3.75 -0.54
C CYS A 174 9.67 -4.21 -0.73
N ARG A 175 10.48 -4.10 0.33
CA ARG A 175 11.89 -4.52 0.36
C ARG A 175 12.12 -5.50 1.52
N PRO A 176 11.70 -6.77 1.39
CA PRO A 176 11.83 -7.76 2.47
C PRO A 176 13.28 -8.00 2.91
N CYS A 177 14.25 -7.82 2.01
CA CYS A 177 15.67 -8.00 2.31
C CYS A 177 16.25 -6.87 3.16
N SER A 178 15.62 -5.69 3.18
CA SER A 178 16.10 -4.55 3.97
C SER A 178 15.70 -4.65 5.44
N MET A 179 14.69 -5.46 5.76
CA MET A 179 14.29 -5.72 7.14
C MET A 179 15.12 -6.83 7.75
N ARG A 180 15.63 -6.57 8.95
CA ARG A 180 16.38 -7.53 9.75
C ARG A 180 15.51 -8.07 10.87
#